data_AF-A0A429Y1I1-F1
#
_entry.id   AF-A0A429Y1I1-F1
#
_cell.length_a   1.000
_cell.length_b   1.000
_cell.length_c   1.000
_cell.angle_alpha   90.00
_cell.angle_beta   90.00
_cell.angle_gamma   90.00
#
_symmetry.space_group_name_H-M   'P 1'
#
loop_
_entity.id
_entity.type
_entity.pdbx_description
1 polymer ?
#
loop_
_entity_poly.entity_id
_entity_poly.type
_entity_poly.pdbx_seq_one_letter_code
_entity_poly.pdbx_strand_id
1 'polypeptide(L)'
;MSKANTDGFYEIYEVFSKRNHKGDFQHQFSLLAPNKEMAFIMAQENFMRREPVVDIWVVKRDDIRMMQPEERQIVNRLDNKDYRLTKGYGYLRKKWRQYEQNMLDEKEIMSWGEDGKAQGKKTQ
;
A
#
# COMPACT_ATOMS: atom_id res chain seq x y z
N MET A 1 -21.38 -35.64 33.28
CA MET A 1 -21.48 -34.17 33.26
C MET A 1 -21.94 -33.75 31.87
N SER A 2 -23.21 -33.35 31.75
CA SER A 2 -23.80 -32.87 30.51
C SER A 2 -23.14 -31.56 30.09
N LYS A 3 -22.57 -31.51 28.88
CA LYS A 3 -22.23 -30.24 28.21
C LYS A 3 -23.53 -29.45 28.07
N ALA A 4 -23.74 -28.47 28.94
CA ALA A 4 -24.78 -27.47 28.72
C ALA A 4 -24.46 -26.76 27.40
N ASN A 5 -25.47 -26.59 26.53
CA ASN A 5 -25.36 -25.85 25.27
C ASN A 5 -25.01 -24.38 25.58
N THR A 6 -23.72 -24.07 25.65
CA THR A 6 -23.21 -22.69 25.73
C THR A 6 -23.17 -22.02 24.35
N ASP A 7 -23.49 -22.76 23.29
CA ASP A 7 -23.32 -22.39 21.87
C ASP A 7 -24.10 -21.13 21.43
N GLY A 8 -24.99 -20.59 22.26
CA GLY A 8 -25.74 -19.37 21.96
C GLY A 8 -25.56 -18.21 22.93
N PHE A 9 -24.81 -18.38 24.03
CA PHE A 9 -24.67 -17.31 25.03
C PHE A 9 -23.43 -16.46 24.84
N TYR A 10 -22.34 -17.01 24.27
CA TYR A 10 -21.11 -16.27 24.03
C TYR A 10 -20.79 -16.25 22.54
N GLU A 11 -20.45 -15.07 22.06
CA GLU A 11 -20.04 -14.85 20.68
C GLU A 11 -18.61 -14.32 20.66
N ILE A 12 -17.91 -14.54 19.55
CA ILE A 12 -16.55 -14.06 19.38
C ILE A 12 -16.58 -12.64 18.85
N TYR A 13 -15.84 -11.76 19.51
CA TYR A 13 -15.66 -10.37 19.12
C TYR A 13 -14.20 -10.10 18.82
N GLU A 14 -13.94 -9.35 17.75
CA GLU A 14 -12.64 -8.81 17.41
C GLU A 14 -12.48 -7.41 17.99
N VAL A 15 -11.35 -7.18 18.65
CA VAL A 15 -11.01 -5.89 19.24
C VAL A 15 -9.98 -5.19 18.36
N PHE A 16 -10.28 -3.95 18.01
CA PHE A 16 -9.37 -3.06 17.32
C PHE A 16 -9.08 -1.85 18.20
N SER A 17 -7.86 -1.36 18.19
CA SER A 17 -7.50 -0.15 18.93
C SER A 17 -6.65 0.79 18.09
N LYS A 18 -6.68 2.06 18.48
CA LYS A 18 -5.91 3.13 17.86
C LYS A 18 -5.00 3.75 18.91
N ARG A 19 -3.69 3.79 18.65
CA ARG A 19 -2.68 4.27 19.61
C ARG A 19 -2.55 5.79 19.66
N ASN A 20 -2.87 6.49 18.57
CA ASN A 20 -2.86 7.96 18.49
C ASN A 20 -3.90 8.47 17.49
N HIS A 21 -4.31 9.74 17.56
CA HIS A 21 -5.40 10.28 16.72
C HIS A 21 -5.14 10.21 15.20
N LYS A 22 -3.89 10.14 14.78
CA LYS A 22 -3.50 10.05 13.35
C LYS A 22 -3.30 8.62 12.86
N GLY A 23 -3.27 7.65 13.76
CA GLY A 23 -2.98 6.25 13.45
C GLY A 23 -4.19 5.52 12.91
N ASP A 24 -3.92 4.37 12.31
CA ASP A 24 -4.96 3.45 11.86
C ASP A 24 -5.41 2.55 13.01
N PHE A 25 -6.61 1.99 12.87
CA PHE A 25 -7.05 0.92 13.75
C PHE A 25 -6.24 -0.34 13.48
N GLN A 26 -5.71 -0.93 14.54
CA GLN A 26 -4.97 -2.17 14.49
C GLN A 26 -5.78 -3.26 15.19
N HIS A 27 -5.86 -4.43 14.57
CA HIS A 27 -6.38 -5.62 15.23
C HIS A 27 -5.45 -6.00 16.37
N GLN A 28 -6.04 -6.41 17.48
CA GLN A 28 -5.31 -6.65 18.70
C GLN A 28 -5.47 -8.09 19.18
N PHE A 29 -6.70 -8.48 19.49
CA PHE A 29 -7.05 -9.81 19.93
C PHE A 29 -8.54 -10.04 19.76
N SER A 30 -8.94 -11.28 20.01
CA SER A 30 -10.33 -11.71 20.02
C SER A 30 -10.74 -12.07 21.44
N LEU A 31 -12.01 -11.84 21.79
CA LEU A 31 -12.57 -12.20 23.09
C LEU A 31 -13.95 -12.85 22.93
N LEU A 32 -14.38 -13.58 23.96
CA LEU A 32 -15.73 -14.13 24.05
C LEU A 32 -16.57 -13.24 24.97
N ALA A 33 -17.74 -12.83 24.49
CA ALA A 33 -18.67 -12.02 25.27
C ALA A 33 -20.12 -12.30 24.87
N PRO A 34 -21.08 -12.06 25.77
CA PRO A 34 -22.49 -12.30 25.49
C PRO A 34 -23.16 -11.21 24.63
N ASN A 35 -22.58 -10.02 24.58
CA ASN A 35 -23.05 -8.90 23.76
C ASN A 35 -21.93 -7.87 23.55
N LYS A 36 -22.16 -6.90 22.66
CA LYS A 36 -21.22 -5.83 22.30
C LYS A 36 -20.77 -4.97 23.49
N GLU A 37 -21.67 -4.65 24.41
CA GLU A 37 -21.36 -3.81 25.58
C GLU A 37 -20.39 -4.52 26.54
N MET A 38 -20.66 -5.80 26.84
CA MET A 38 -19.77 -6.59 27.68
C MET A 38 -18.42 -6.81 27.00
N ALA A 39 -18.43 -7.02 25.69
CA ALA A 39 -17.21 -7.13 24.90
C ALA A 39 -16.36 -5.85 24.98
N PHE A 40 -16.98 -4.67 24.91
CA PHE A 40 -16.32 -3.38 25.06
C PHE A 40 -15.67 -3.19 26.43
N ILE A 41 -16.40 -3.51 27.51
CA ILE A 41 -15.86 -3.43 28.88
C ILE A 41 -14.67 -4.38 29.06
N MET A 42 -14.78 -5.62 28.57
CA MET A 42 -13.69 -6.60 28.65
C MET A 42 -12.47 -6.16 27.82
N ALA A 43 -12.68 -5.57 26.64
CA ALA A 43 -11.61 -5.02 25.82
C ALA A 43 -10.86 -3.89 26.55
N GLN A 44 -11.62 -2.99 27.18
CA GLN A 44 -11.11 -1.86 27.94
C GLN A 44 -10.20 -2.31 29.10
N GLU A 45 -10.67 -3.27 29.91
CA GLU A 45 -9.92 -3.82 31.06
C GLU A 45 -8.58 -4.45 30.67
N ASN A 46 -8.53 -5.07 29.49
CA ASN A 46 -7.32 -5.68 28.95
C ASN A 46 -6.34 -4.63 28.37
N PHE A 47 -6.84 -3.57 27.72
CA PHE A 47 -6.00 -2.61 27.00
C PHE A 47 -5.45 -1.46 27.84
N MET A 48 -6.25 -0.91 28.76
CA MET A 48 -5.91 0.31 29.49
C MET A 48 -4.71 0.17 30.43
N ARG A 49 -4.18 -1.05 30.61
CA ARG A 49 -3.13 -1.33 31.60
C ARG A 49 -1.71 -1.10 31.10
N ARG A 50 -1.47 -1.00 29.78
CA ARG A 50 -0.09 -1.04 29.24
C ARG A 50 0.25 -0.02 28.17
N GLU A 51 -0.70 0.35 27.31
CA GLU A 51 -0.41 1.22 26.17
C GLU A 51 -1.38 2.41 26.10
N PRO A 52 -0.93 3.57 25.60
CA PRO A 52 -1.83 4.66 25.30
C PRO A 52 -2.78 4.24 24.17
N VAL A 53 -4.07 4.32 24.45
CA VAL A 53 -5.15 4.03 23.51
C VAL A 53 -6.05 5.25 23.44
N VAL A 54 -6.32 5.73 22.23
CA VAL A 54 -7.21 6.89 22.00
C VAL A 54 -8.60 6.48 21.54
N ASP A 55 -8.76 5.27 21.00
CA ASP A 55 -10.04 4.76 20.52
C ASP A 55 -10.03 3.21 20.44
N ILE A 56 -11.19 2.59 20.65
CA ILE A 56 -11.39 1.14 20.67
C ILE A 56 -12.67 0.80 19.93
N TRP A 57 -12.58 -0.15 19.01
CA TRP A 57 -13.74 -0.77 18.36
C TRP A 57 -13.85 -2.22 18.74
N VAL A 58 -15.10 -2.68 18.83
CA VAL A 58 -15.44 -4.07 19.03
C VAL A 58 -16.45 -4.48 17.98
N VAL A 59 -16.12 -5.54 17.24
CA VAL A 59 -16.92 -6.03 16.11
C VAL A 59 -17.18 -7.52 16.31
N LYS A 60 -18.41 -7.97 16.13
CA LYS A 60 -18.72 -9.39 16.17
C LYS A 60 -18.02 -10.07 15.01
N ARG A 61 -17.35 -11.20 15.24
CA ARG A 61 -16.57 -11.89 14.19
C ARG A 61 -17.44 -12.28 13.00
N ASP A 62 -18.69 -12.66 13.24
CA ASP A 62 -19.64 -13.03 12.18
C ASP A 62 -20.05 -11.85 11.28
N ASP A 63 -19.89 -10.60 11.76
CA ASP A 63 -20.12 -9.40 10.98
C ASP A 63 -18.93 -9.09 10.05
N ILE A 64 -17.81 -9.81 10.16
CA ILE A 64 -16.60 -9.62 9.37
C ILE A 64 -16.56 -10.61 8.21
N ARG A 65 -16.67 -10.11 6.98
CA ARG A 65 -16.44 -10.93 5.79
C ARG A 65 -14.95 -11.15 5.57
N MET A 66 -14.45 -12.30 6.02
CA MET A 66 -13.07 -12.74 5.78
C MET A 66 -12.93 -13.38 4.41
N MET A 67 -11.84 -13.10 3.70
CA MET A 67 -11.52 -13.74 2.43
C MET A 67 -11.33 -15.25 2.60
N GLN A 68 -11.92 -16.03 1.70
CA GLN A 68 -11.66 -17.46 1.63
C GLN A 68 -10.39 -17.74 0.80
N PRO A 69 -9.64 -18.83 1.08
CA PRO A 69 -8.42 -19.16 0.33
C PRO A 69 -8.61 -19.21 -1.20
N GLU A 70 -9.78 -19.63 -1.67
CA GLU A 70 -10.14 -19.75 -3.08
C GLU A 70 -10.30 -18.37 -3.75
N GLU A 71 -10.65 -17.34 -2.98
CA GLU A 71 -10.90 -15.98 -3.44
C GLU A 71 -9.61 -15.14 -3.55
N ARG A 72 -8.44 -15.76 -3.31
CA ARG A 72 -7.13 -15.08 -3.31
C ARG A 72 -6.83 -14.35 -4.62
N GLN A 73 -7.46 -14.73 -5.73
CA GLN A 73 -7.28 -14.03 -7.00
C GLN A 73 -7.83 -12.59 -6.98
N ILE A 74 -8.78 -12.27 -6.08
CA ILE A 74 -9.41 -10.94 -5.98
C ILE A 74 -8.44 -9.87 -5.46
N VAL A 75 -7.47 -10.23 -4.60
CA VAL A 75 -6.46 -9.27 -4.12
C VAL A 75 -5.37 -8.96 -5.15
N ASN A 76 -5.36 -9.67 -6.28
CA ASN A 76 -4.47 -9.30 -7.36
C ASN A 76 -4.81 -7.89 -7.82
N ARG A 77 -3.77 -7.07 -8.02
CA ARG A 77 -3.95 -5.70 -8.48
C ARG A 77 -4.70 -5.72 -9.81
N LEU A 78 -5.89 -5.13 -9.85
CA LEU A 78 -6.61 -4.84 -11.09
C LEU A 78 -5.79 -3.80 -11.86
N ASP A 79 -4.88 -4.28 -12.71
CA ASP A 79 -3.88 -3.46 -13.36
C ASP A 79 -4.44 -2.78 -14.61
N ASN A 80 -4.60 -1.46 -14.52
CA ASN A 80 -4.58 -0.59 -15.70
C ASN A 80 -4.10 0.84 -15.34
N LYS A 81 -3.28 0.99 -14.30
CA LYS A 81 -2.90 2.31 -13.75
C LYS A 81 -1.43 2.40 -13.37
N ASP A 82 -0.56 1.80 -14.18
CA ASP A 82 0.89 1.85 -14.00
C ASP A 82 1.46 3.26 -13.89
N TYR A 83 0.82 4.24 -14.52
CA TYR A 83 1.17 5.66 -14.42
C TYR A 83 1.17 6.22 -12.99
N ARG A 84 0.53 5.54 -12.02
CA ARG A 84 0.53 5.95 -10.60
C ARG A 84 1.78 5.52 -9.84
N LEU A 85 2.57 4.60 -10.39
CA LEU A 85 3.80 4.11 -9.76
C LEU A 85 5.02 4.65 -10.50
N THR A 86 6.09 4.92 -9.76
CA THR A 86 7.39 5.30 -10.33
C THR A 86 7.90 4.27 -11.35
N LYS A 87 7.62 2.98 -11.14
CA LYS A 87 7.94 1.90 -12.10
C LYS A 87 7.29 2.08 -13.47
N GLY A 88 6.09 2.68 -13.55
CA GLY A 88 5.39 2.90 -14.81
C GLY A 88 6.10 3.88 -15.74
N TYR A 89 7.06 4.66 -15.23
CA TYR A 89 7.85 5.62 -16.00
C TYR A 89 9.20 5.08 -16.47
N GLY A 90 9.51 3.79 -16.25
CA GLY A 90 10.79 3.19 -16.64
C GLY A 90 11.13 3.33 -18.14
N TYR A 91 10.11 3.43 -19.00
CA TYR A 91 10.28 3.64 -20.45
C TYR A 91 10.86 5.02 -20.79
N LEU A 92 10.68 6.03 -19.94
CA LEU A 92 11.18 7.38 -20.20
C LEU A 92 12.70 7.33 -20.34
N ARG A 93 13.41 6.65 -19.44
CA ARG A 93 14.88 6.52 -19.51
C ARG A 93 15.37 5.96 -20.84
N LYS A 94 14.61 5.03 -21.45
CA LYS A 94 14.92 4.50 -22.79
C LYS A 94 14.71 5.55 -23.87
N LYS A 95 13.63 6.34 -23.81
CA LYS A 95 13.38 7.45 -24.73
C LYS A 95 14.46 8.54 -24.63
N TRP A 96 14.85 8.95 -23.42
CA TRP A 96 15.92 9.95 -23.22
C TRP A 96 17.24 9.53 -23.86
N ARG A 97 17.67 8.27 -23.68
CA ARG A 97 18.88 7.73 -24.32
C ARG A 97 18.81 7.75 -25.85
N GLN A 98 17.65 7.47 -26.43
CA GLN A 98 17.45 7.51 -27.88
C GLN A 98 17.58 8.94 -28.42
N TYR A 99 17.03 9.92 -27.71
CA TYR A 99 17.18 11.33 -28.09
C TYR A 99 18.62 11.84 -27.95
N GLU A 100 19.33 11.46 -26.87
CA GLU A 100 20.74 11.81 -26.68
C GLU A 100 21.65 11.20 -27.77
N GLN A 101 21.37 9.97 -28.21
CA GLN A 101 22.10 9.37 -29.34
C GLN A 101 21.82 10.07 -30.67
N ASN A 102 20.59 10.53 -30.90
CA ASN A 102 20.22 11.24 -32.14
C ASN A 102 20.80 12.67 -32.21
N MET A 103 21.08 13.32 -31.06
CA MET A 103 21.79 14.61 -31.01
C MET A 103 23.30 14.50 -31.27
N LEU A 104 23.83 13.28 -31.34
CA LEU A 104 25.22 13.01 -31.67
C LEU A 104 25.34 12.26 -33.01
N ASP A 105 24.32 12.38 -33.88
CA ASP A 105 24.32 11.71 -35.17
C ASP A 105 25.47 12.24 -36.04
N GLU A 106 26.12 11.35 -36.78
CA GLU A 106 27.40 11.61 -37.47
C GLU A 106 27.32 12.82 -38.40
N LYS A 107 26.13 13.11 -38.95
CA LYS A 107 25.88 14.29 -39.79
C LYS A 107 26.06 15.62 -39.05
N GLU A 108 25.68 15.70 -37.78
CA GLU A 108 25.84 16.91 -36.95
C GLU A 108 27.32 17.09 -36.56
N ILE A 109 27.99 16.01 -36.16
CA ILE A 109 29.44 16.02 -35.87
C ILE A 109 30.26 16.40 -37.12
N MET A 110 29.87 15.91 -38.29
CA MET A 110 30.56 16.19 -39.56
C MET A 110 30.32 17.63 -40.05
N SER A 111 29.19 18.25 -39.75
CA SER A 111 28.96 19.66 -40.13
C SER A 111 29.86 20.63 -39.35
N TRP A 112 30.27 20.27 -38.13
CA TRP A 112 31.18 21.09 -37.32
C TRP A 112 32.63 21.06 -37.85
N GLY A 113 33.00 20.03 -38.60
CA GLY A 113 34.31 19.89 -39.24
C GLY A 113 34.48 20.64 -40.56
N GLU A 114 33.38 20.99 -41.23
CA GLU A 114 33.41 21.70 -42.52
C GLU A 114 33.54 23.23 -42.34
N ASP A 115 32.89 23.81 -41.31
CA ASP A 115 32.92 25.25 -41.04
C ASP A 115 34.32 25.78 -40.64
N GLY A 116 35.16 24.91 -40.05
CA GLY A 116 36.52 25.28 -39.60
C GLY A 116 37.57 25.40 -40.71
N LYS A 117 37.31 24.91 -41.93
CA LYS A 117 38.30 24.92 -43.04
C LYS A 117 38.15 26.09 -44.01
N ALA A 118 37.05 26.84 -43.95
CA ALA A 118 36.75 27.92 -44.90
C ALA A 118 37.44 29.27 -44.58
N GLN A 119 38.00 29.46 -43.38
CA GLN A 119 38.55 30.77 -42.95
C GLN A 119 40.06 30.95 -43.20
N GLY A 120 40.76 30.00 -43.83
CA GLY A 120 42.23 30.03 -43.95
C GLY A 120 42.83 30.37 -45.33
N LYS A 121 42.05 30.65 -46.38
CA LYS A 121 42.60 30.84 -47.74
C LYS A 121 41.89 31.91 -48.57
N LYS A 122 42.23 33.18 -48.34
CA LYS A 122 42.13 34.33 -49.28
C LYS A 122 43.02 35.44 -48.70
N THR A 123 43.94 36.14 -49.37
CA THR A 123 44.53 36.16 -50.71
C THR A 123 45.70 37.17 -50.60
N GLN A 124 46.77 36.96 -51.38
CA GLN A 124 47.77 37.94 -51.88
C GLN A 124 48.28 39.06 -50.98
#